data_AF-A0A973GFD4-F1
#
_entry.id   AF-A0A973GFD4-F1
#
_cell.length_a   1.000
_cell.length_b   1.000
_cell.length_c   1.000
_cell.angle_alpha   90.00
_cell.angle_beta   90.00
_cell.angle_gamma   90.00
#
_symmetry.space_group_name_H-M   'P 1'
#
loop_
_entity.id
_entity.type
_entity.pdbx_description
1 polymer ?
#
loop_
_entity_poly.entity_id
_entity_poly.type
_entity_poly.pdbx_seq_one_letter_code
_entity_poly.pdbx_strand_id
1 'polypeptide(L)'
;MTAVQERVESVPLAKLRDYQPDPIPGRISVLFTVRESDENNRGMFAGMAEQTLIPYRQDPWIDALLKVGLQPLDAEESFWLRVELPEGIRMVEVAVTRLRLHGTTVVRFQTGPYMHLWAMSSAAKENSDGENSFTELWVEQVRELAPVVVAAASISRLVRSVAEGGLVTNVVSKFVDQLWLGGFHLIELAGPSAQWGQQAFTQMASGAAAERDAIVTRTVTGRVGRARGGLWPYGKGNVPFGYAFEERARCLVPVVGLRERVREMLFVLGDQDSAPSVIIDRLAPLEIPNRRLGNPGMLAYSLAARVNPRSVVDSLLGWASLWVTGQLLYTFACPYRGIKELNGAPVVTHPDKPHDRGEMQVLLT
;
A
#
# COMPACT_ATOMS: atom_id res chain seq x y z
N MET A 1 -6.45 31.41 -32.73
CA MET A 1 -6.43 30.98 -31.31
C MET A 1 -4.98 30.74 -30.94
N THR A 2 -4.42 31.56 -30.07
CA THR A 2 -3.01 31.47 -29.68
C THR A 2 -2.88 30.55 -28.47
N ALA A 3 -1.97 29.58 -28.49
CA ALA A 3 -1.75 28.70 -27.35
C ALA A 3 -1.07 29.47 -26.21
N VAL A 4 -1.77 29.63 -25.08
CA VAL A 4 -1.17 30.16 -23.86
C VAL A 4 -0.33 29.05 -23.23
N GLN A 5 0.97 29.05 -23.55
CA GLN A 5 1.94 28.12 -23.00
C GLN A 5 2.45 28.65 -21.65
N GLU A 6 1.56 28.66 -20.66
CA GLU A 6 1.81 29.24 -19.34
C GLU A 6 2.94 28.52 -18.61
N ARG A 7 3.91 29.30 -18.12
CA ARG A 7 5.02 28.77 -17.33
C ARG A 7 4.53 28.44 -15.93
N VAL A 8 4.59 27.17 -15.57
CA VAL A 8 4.73 26.79 -14.16
C VAL A 8 6.10 27.30 -13.72
N GLU A 9 6.15 28.44 -13.03
CA GLU A 9 7.40 28.96 -12.50
C GLU A 9 7.91 28.03 -11.39
N SER A 10 9.04 27.37 -11.65
CA SER A 10 9.74 26.58 -10.64
C SER A 10 10.24 27.51 -9.54
N VAL A 11 9.62 27.46 -8.35
CA VAL A 11 10.04 28.23 -7.18
C VAL A 11 11.53 27.96 -6.95
N PRO A 12 12.41 28.99 -6.96
CA PRO A 12 13.85 28.76 -6.84
C PRO A 12 14.18 28.05 -5.52
N LEU A 13 15.01 27.01 -5.58
CA LEU A 13 15.45 26.23 -4.42
C LEU A 13 16.02 27.07 -3.26
N ALA A 14 16.49 28.29 -3.53
CA ALA A 14 16.87 29.25 -2.50
C ALA A 14 15.68 29.71 -1.63
N LYS A 15 14.53 30.05 -2.23
CA LYS A 15 13.30 30.43 -1.50
C LYS A 15 12.68 29.26 -0.72
N LEU A 16 13.02 28.03 -1.10
CA LEU A 16 12.49 26.80 -0.48
C LEU A 16 13.31 26.33 0.74
N ARG A 17 14.51 26.88 0.99
CA ARG A 17 15.38 26.48 2.11
C ARG A 17 15.02 27.13 3.44
N ASP A 18 14.56 28.37 3.38
CA ASP A 18 14.33 29.20 4.58
C ASP A 18 12.86 29.14 5.06
N TYR A 19 12.03 28.27 4.47
CA TYR A 19 10.59 28.19 4.77
C TYR A 19 10.28 27.29 5.98
N GLN A 20 10.35 27.88 7.17
CA GLN A 20 9.66 27.35 8.35
C GLN A 20 8.28 28.04 8.49
N PRO A 21 7.16 27.30 8.45
CA PRO A 21 5.83 27.88 8.67
C PRO A 21 5.67 28.27 10.15
N ASP A 22 5.28 29.53 10.40
CA ASP A 22 5.07 30.06 11.74
C ASP A 22 4.10 29.17 12.56
N PRO A 23 4.38 28.89 13.84
CA PRO A 23 3.56 28.02 14.67
C PRO A 23 2.24 28.70 15.06
N ILE A 24 1.19 28.45 14.27
CA ILE A 24 -0.18 28.87 14.56
C ILE A 24 -0.71 28.09 15.78
N PRO A 25 -1.23 28.74 16.84
CA PRO A 25 -1.74 28.07 18.03
C PRO A 25 -2.80 26.99 17.69
N GLY A 26 -2.55 25.76 18.14
CA GLY A 26 -3.43 24.61 17.90
C GLY A 26 -3.25 23.90 16.56
N ARG A 27 -2.26 24.27 15.74
CA ARG A 27 -1.91 23.60 14.47
C ARG A 27 -0.49 23.03 14.55
N ILE A 28 -0.22 21.92 13.84
CA ILE A 28 1.16 21.42 13.65
C ILE A 28 1.82 22.13 12.45
N SER A 29 3.11 22.45 12.53
CA SER A 29 3.85 23.12 11.46
C SER A 29 3.91 22.29 10.17
N VAL A 30 4.31 21.01 10.27
CA VAL A 30 4.37 20.08 9.13
C VAL A 30 3.87 18.69 9.52
N LEU A 31 3.09 18.07 8.62
CA LEU A 31 2.71 16.66 8.66
C LEU A 31 3.40 15.89 7.53
N PHE A 32 4.43 15.12 7.86
CA PHE A 32 5.14 14.26 6.92
C PHE A 32 4.40 12.93 6.73
N THR A 33 4.00 12.65 5.49
CA THR A 33 3.24 11.44 5.14
C THR A 33 4.07 10.50 4.27
N VAL A 34 4.54 9.40 4.85
CA VAL A 34 5.39 8.40 4.15
C VAL A 34 4.65 7.06 4.07
N ARG A 35 4.35 6.61 2.85
CA ARG A 35 3.53 5.40 2.63
C ARG A 35 4.08 4.48 1.55
N GLU A 36 4.39 3.23 1.89
CA GLU A 36 4.62 2.16 0.90
C GLU A 36 3.46 1.15 0.86
N SER A 37 3.17 0.73 -0.37
CA SER A 37 2.19 -0.27 -0.81
C SER A 37 2.67 -1.72 -0.70
N ASP A 38 3.97 -1.97 -0.69
CA ASP A 38 4.55 -3.29 -0.41
C ASP A 38 5.05 -3.33 1.03
N GLU A 39 4.39 -4.18 1.83
CA GLU A 39 4.69 -4.41 3.25
C GLU A 39 6.13 -4.95 3.48
N ASN A 40 6.84 -5.38 2.43
CA ASN A 40 8.20 -5.92 2.50
C ASN A 40 9.26 -4.97 1.91
N ASN A 41 8.89 -3.96 1.10
CA ASN A 41 9.84 -3.15 0.35
C ASN A 41 10.38 -1.97 1.18
N ARG A 42 11.15 -2.31 2.22
CA ARG A 42 11.77 -1.35 3.14
C ARG A 42 12.75 -0.40 2.45
N GLY A 43 13.41 -0.84 1.38
CA GLY A 43 14.29 0.01 0.57
C GLY A 43 13.53 1.14 -0.14
N MET A 44 12.39 0.84 -0.75
CA MET A 44 11.52 1.86 -1.36
C MET A 44 10.87 2.75 -0.29
N PHE A 45 10.52 2.22 0.88
CA PHE A 45 10.07 3.05 2.01
C PHE A 45 11.15 4.05 2.45
N ALA A 46 12.41 3.61 2.64
CA ALA A 46 13.51 4.49 3.03
C ALA A 46 13.77 5.61 2.01
N GLY A 47 13.81 5.28 0.71
CA GLY A 47 13.98 6.29 -0.35
C GLY A 47 12.84 7.32 -0.39
N MET A 48 11.61 6.91 -0.08
CA MET A 48 10.49 7.85 0.05
C MET A 48 10.50 8.66 1.34
N ALA A 49 10.98 8.10 2.45
CA ALA A 49 11.19 8.86 3.67
C ALA A 49 12.19 9.99 3.39
N GLU A 50 13.34 9.68 2.77
CA GLU A 50 14.30 10.71 2.35
C GLU A 50 13.68 11.71 1.37
N GLN A 51 12.98 11.27 0.31
CA GLN A 51 12.33 12.20 -0.63
C GLN A 51 11.27 13.11 0.02
N THR A 52 10.54 12.61 1.01
CA THR A 52 9.52 13.37 1.75
C THR A 52 10.15 14.38 2.71
N LEU A 53 11.32 14.06 3.28
CA LEU A 53 12.04 14.84 4.29
C LEU A 53 13.09 15.80 3.70
N ILE A 54 13.51 15.60 2.44
CA ILE A 54 14.52 16.40 1.73
C ILE A 54 14.36 17.93 1.89
N PRO A 55 13.14 18.52 1.82
CA PRO A 55 12.97 19.98 1.96
C PRO A 55 13.46 20.52 3.31
N TYR A 56 13.30 19.72 4.37
CA TYR A 56 13.62 20.08 5.74
C TYR A 56 14.93 19.43 6.23
N ARG A 57 15.75 18.87 5.32
CA ARG A 57 17.02 18.18 5.67
C ARG A 57 18.04 19.06 6.42
N GLN A 58 17.89 20.39 6.36
CA GLN A 58 18.74 21.33 7.10
C GLN A 58 18.25 21.59 8.54
N ASP A 59 17.05 21.12 8.90
CA ASP A 59 16.53 21.18 10.27
C ASP A 59 17.15 20.05 11.12
N PRO A 60 17.72 20.35 12.31
CA PRO A 60 18.35 19.35 13.18
C PRO A 60 17.47 18.16 13.56
N TRP A 61 16.15 18.33 13.68
CA TRP A 61 15.23 17.24 14.01
C TRP A 61 15.08 16.26 12.86
N ILE A 62 15.10 16.76 11.63
CA ILE A 62 14.92 15.97 10.40
C ILE A 62 16.22 15.32 9.97
N ASP A 63 17.36 15.99 10.11
CA ASP A 63 18.67 15.37 9.93
C ASP A 63 18.91 14.26 10.97
N ALA A 64 18.56 14.48 12.25
CA ALA A 64 18.61 13.42 13.28
C ALA A 64 17.69 12.24 12.94
N LEU A 65 16.49 12.50 12.41
CA LEU A 65 15.56 11.44 11.96
C LEU A 65 16.11 10.65 10.77
N LEU A 66 16.69 11.33 9.77
CA LEU A 66 17.33 10.67 8.63
C LEU A 66 18.53 9.81 9.06
N LYS A 67 19.26 10.22 10.10
CA LYS A 67 20.38 9.45 10.70
C LYS A 67 19.92 8.14 11.40
N VAL A 68 18.70 8.07 11.95
CA VAL A 68 18.14 6.81 12.51
C VAL A 68 17.35 5.97 11.49
N GLY A 69 16.97 6.57 10.35
CA GLY A 69 16.38 5.86 9.22
C GLY A 69 15.02 5.22 9.54
N LEU A 70 14.96 3.88 9.52
CA LEU A 70 13.68 3.14 9.64
C LEU A 70 13.29 2.76 11.08
N GLN A 71 14.08 3.10 12.10
CA GLN A 71 13.78 2.77 13.51
C GLN A 71 12.33 3.08 13.95
N PRO A 72 11.67 4.18 13.52
CA PRO A 72 10.28 4.44 13.91
C PRO A 72 9.29 3.34 13.47
N LEU A 73 9.56 2.61 12.38
CA LEU A 73 8.71 1.49 11.94
C LEU A 73 8.84 0.24 12.83
N ASP A 74 10.00 0.08 13.47
CA ASP A 74 10.37 -1.11 14.23
C ASP A 74 10.11 -0.93 15.73
N ALA A 75 10.21 0.30 16.24
CA ALA A 75 9.94 0.67 17.63
C ALA A 75 8.51 0.31 18.07
N GLU A 76 8.35 -0.42 19.17
CA GLU A 76 7.03 -0.73 19.71
C GLU A 76 6.40 0.47 20.44
N GLU A 77 7.18 1.14 21.31
CA GLU A 77 6.73 2.26 22.15
C GLU A 77 7.54 3.55 21.95
N SER A 78 8.87 3.48 21.77
CA SER A 78 9.74 4.65 21.59
C SER A 78 11.04 4.36 20.82
N PHE A 79 11.72 5.41 20.38
CA PHE A 79 13.10 5.37 19.87
C PHE A 79 13.87 6.64 20.28
N TRP A 80 15.21 6.63 20.15
CA TRP A 80 16.07 7.73 20.59
C TRP A 80 16.66 8.52 19.41
N LEU A 81 16.49 9.85 19.44
CA LEU A 81 17.17 10.79 18.55
C LEU A 81 18.36 11.45 19.25
N ARG A 82 19.44 11.65 18.49
CA ARG A 82 20.59 12.50 18.85
C ARG A 82 20.54 13.76 17.99
N VAL A 83 19.99 14.83 18.55
CA VAL A 83 19.73 16.11 17.85
C VAL A 83 20.90 17.07 18.10
N GLU A 84 21.42 17.69 17.03
CA GLU A 84 22.54 18.64 17.09
C GLU A 84 22.01 20.07 16.96
N LEU A 85 21.68 20.70 18.10
CA LEU A 85 21.12 22.06 18.17
C LEU A 85 22.21 23.12 18.37
N PRO A 86 21.95 24.43 18.12
CA PRO A 86 22.91 25.50 18.36
C PRO A 86 23.41 25.59 19.82
N GLU A 87 22.59 25.18 20.79
CA GLU A 87 22.97 25.14 22.22
C GLU A 87 23.71 23.84 22.62
N GLY A 88 23.89 22.90 21.68
CA GLY A 88 24.59 21.63 21.88
C GLY A 88 23.77 20.38 21.52
N ILE A 89 24.36 19.23 21.80
CA ILE A 89 23.79 17.91 21.47
C ILE A 89 22.75 17.53 22.54
N ARG A 90 21.55 17.14 22.12
CA ARG A 90 20.51 16.59 22.99
C ARG A 90 20.13 15.17 22.59
N MET A 91 20.01 14.28 23.58
CA MET A 91 19.34 13.00 23.42
C MET A 91 17.86 13.19 23.72
N VAL A 92 16.98 12.75 22.83
CA VAL A 92 15.53 12.91 22.95
C VAL A 92 14.86 11.57 22.68
N GLU A 93 14.06 11.10 23.63
CA GLU A 93 13.17 9.95 23.42
C GLU A 93 11.93 10.41 22.66
N VAL A 94 11.58 9.68 21.60
CA VAL A 94 10.43 9.94 20.75
C VAL A 94 9.44 8.79 20.91
N ALA A 95 8.29 9.09 21.49
CA ALA A 95 7.19 8.13 21.63
C ALA A 95 6.54 7.82 20.26
N VAL A 96 6.12 6.57 20.09
CA VAL A 96 5.51 6.03 18.88
C VAL A 96 4.10 5.54 19.19
N THR A 97 3.12 6.04 18.43
CA THR A 97 1.72 5.61 18.51
C THR A 97 1.37 4.80 17.26
N ARG A 98 0.85 3.58 17.44
CA ARG A 98 0.47 2.68 16.32
C ARG A 98 -1.05 2.69 16.12
N LEU A 99 -1.53 3.59 15.26
CA LEU A 99 -2.93 3.64 14.84
C LEU A 99 -3.26 2.41 13.98
N ARG A 100 -4.41 1.76 14.22
CA ARG A 100 -4.79 0.49 13.55
C ARG A 100 -6.25 0.52 13.09
N LEU A 101 -6.48 0.24 11.81
CA LEU A 101 -7.83 0.21 11.22
C LEU A 101 -7.89 -0.85 10.11
N HIS A 102 -8.86 -1.78 10.19
CA HIS A 102 -9.06 -2.90 9.25
C HIS A 102 -7.77 -3.67 8.85
N GLY A 103 -6.82 -3.82 9.77
CA GLY A 103 -5.53 -4.49 9.54
C GLY A 103 -4.46 -3.64 8.85
N THR A 104 -4.77 -2.39 8.49
CA THR A 104 -3.76 -1.35 8.22
C THR A 104 -3.20 -0.85 9.54
N THR A 105 -1.88 -0.58 9.59
CA THR A 105 -1.23 0.11 10.72
C THR A 105 -0.54 1.36 10.21
N VAL A 106 -0.72 2.48 10.90
CA VAL A 106 0.01 3.73 10.70
C VAL A 106 0.80 4.05 11.96
N VAL A 107 2.09 4.30 11.79
CA VAL A 107 3.04 4.71 12.83
C VAL A 107 3.01 6.23 12.88
N ARG A 108 2.52 6.79 14.01
CA ARG A 108 2.51 8.22 14.33
C ARG A 108 3.60 8.53 15.33
N PHE A 109 4.40 9.56 15.09
CA PHE A 109 5.38 10.08 16.05
C PHE A 109 5.70 11.56 15.77
N GLN A 110 6.27 12.26 16.75
CA GLN A 110 6.60 13.69 16.66
C GLN A 110 8.10 13.94 16.86
N THR A 111 8.69 14.77 16.01
CA THR A 111 10.10 15.21 16.13
C THR A 111 10.14 16.73 16.14
N GLY A 112 10.37 17.34 17.30
CA GLY A 112 10.29 18.80 17.46
C GLY A 112 8.90 19.34 17.08
N PRO A 113 8.79 20.31 16.15
CA PRO A 113 7.52 20.88 15.71
C PRO A 113 6.80 20.04 14.62
N TYR A 114 7.33 18.87 14.25
CA TYR A 114 6.87 18.09 13.10
C TYR A 114 6.21 16.77 13.50
N MET A 115 5.04 16.47 12.92
CA MET A 115 4.37 15.18 13.07
C MET A 115 4.62 14.29 11.85
N HIS A 116 4.75 12.99 12.08
CA HIS A 116 4.99 11.98 11.05
C HIS A 116 3.89 10.94 11.05
N LEU A 117 3.44 10.54 9.86
CA LEU A 117 2.54 9.39 9.63
C LEU A 117 3.20 8.45 8.62
N TRP A 118 3.69 7.32 9.13
CA TRP A 118 4.50 6.36 8.40
C TRP A 118 3.76 5.02 8.28
N ALA A 119 3.56 4.50 7.06
CA ALA A 119 2.78 3.29 6.85
C ALA A 119 3.33 2.36 5.76
N MET A 120 3.63 1.11 6.13
CA MET A 120 3.81 0.01 5.19
C MET A 120 2.51 -0.80 5.17
N SER A 121 1.69 -0.63 4.13
CA SER A 121 0.33 -1.20 4.07
C SER A 121 -0.09 -1.54 2.64
N SER A 122 -0.57 -2.76 2.42
CA SER A 122 -0.94 -3.22 1.08
C SER A 122 -2.07 -2.37 0.47
N ALA A 123 -1.70 -1.49 -0.46
CA ALA A 123 -2.64 -0.52 -1.04
C ALA A 123 -3.65 -1.12 -2.04
N ALA A 124 -3.79 -2.44 -2.07
CA ALA A 124 -4.86 -3.16 -2.78
C ALA A 124 -5.96 -3.67 -1.84
N LYS A 125 -5.81 -3.45 -0.52
CA LYS A 125 -6.87 -3.68 0.46
C LYS A 125 -7.79 -2.45 0.49
N GLU A 126 -8.88 -2.52 -0.27
CA GLU A 126 -10.13 -1.85 0.12
C GLU A 126 -10.71 -2.60 1.34
N ASN A 127 -11.50 -1.91 2.18
CA ASN A 127 -12.27 -2.54 3.25
C ASN A 127 -13.54 -3.23 2.68
N SER A 128 -14.45 -3.68 3.55
CA SER A 128 -15.73 -4.32 3.16
C SER A 128 -16.64 -3.46 2.28
N ASP A 129 -16.43 -2.15 2.30
CA ASP A 129 -17.32 -1.12 1.78
C ASP A 129 -16.69 -0.36 0.59
N GLY A 130 -15.45 -0.73 0.22
CA GLY A 130 -14.72 -0.17 -0.91
C GLY A 130 -13.77 0.98 -0.57
N GLU A 131 -13.58 1.30 0.70
CA GLU A 131 -12.77 2.43 1.17
C GLU A 131 -11.35 2.01 1.59
N ASN A 132 -10.42 2.97 1.74
CA ASN A 132 -9.02 2.68 2.04
C ASN A 132 -8.61 3.12 3.44
N SER A 133 -8.32 2.16 4.32
CA SER A 133 -8.15 2.43 5.77
C SER A 133 -6.85 3.12 6.18
N PHE A 134 -5.91 3.32 5.26
CA PHE A 134 -4.88 4.35 5.46
C PHE A 134 -5.46 5.75 5.27
N THR A 135 -6.26 5.94 4.22
CA THR A 135 -6.80 7.25 3.81
C THR A 135 -7.84 7.74 4.81
N GLU A 136 -8.63 6.83 5.40
CA GLU A 136 -9.49 7.07 6.56
C GLU A 136 -8.68 7.63 7.75
N LEU A 137 -7.69 6.88 8.23
CA LEU A 137 -6.79 7.28 9.33
C LEU A 137 -6.05 8.60 9.02
N TRP A 138 -5.55 8.77 7.81
CA TRP A 138 -4.84 9.98 7.40
C TRP A 138 -5.76 11.20 7.40
N VAL A 139 -7.02 11.06 6.95
CA VAL A 139 -8.03 12.12 7.01
C VAL A 139 -8.40 12.48 8.45
N GLU A 140 -8.53 11.50 9.35
CA GLU A 140 -8.73 11.75 10.78
C GLU A 140 -7.56 12.58 11.35
N GLN A 141 -6.32 12.19 11.07
CA GLN A 141 -5.13 12.87 11.57
C GLN A 141 -4.95 14.28 10.99
N VAL A 142 -5.29 14.52 9.71
CA VAL A 142 -5.28 15.88 9.15
C VAL A 142 -6.34 16.79 9.80
N ARG A 143 -7.49 16.24 10.21
CA ARG A 143 -8.51 16.98 10.97
C ARG A 143 -8.09 17.25 12.42
N GLU A 144 -7.45 16.29 13.08
CA GLU A 144 -6.95 16.42 14.46
C GLU A 144 -5.82 17.45 14.55
N LEU A 145 -4.86 17.39 13.63
CA LEU A 145 -3.61 18.15 13.70
C LEU A 145 -3.67 19.51 12.97
N ALA A 146 -4.67 19.69 12.10
CA ALA A 146 -4.86 20.85 11.22
C ALA A 146 -3.53 21.41 10.66
N PRO A 147 -2.70 20.61 9.97
CA PRO A 147 -1.32 20.98 9.65
C PRO A 147 -1.23 22.19 8.72
N VAL A 148 -0.25 23.07 8.94
CA VAL A 148 0.01 24.17 7.99
C VAL A 148 0.51 23.59 6.66
N VAL A 149 1.52 22.71 6.71
CA VAL A 149 2.06 22.00 5.54
C VAL A 149 1.83 20.49 5.64
N VAL A 150 1.35 19.87 4.56
CA VAL A 150 1.43 18.41 4.37
C VAL A 150 2.55 18.10 3.37
N ALA A 151 3.48 17.21 3.73
CA ALA A 151 4.60 16.81 2.87
C ALA A 151 4.55 15.32 2.51
N ALA A 152 4.77 14.97 1.23
CA ALA A 152 4.78 13.58 0.76
C ALA A 152 5.65 13.37 -0.51
N ALA A 153 6.24 12.19 -0.67
CA ALA A 153 7.04 11.81 -1.84
C ALA A 153 6.28 11.88 -3.19
N SER A 154 4.96 11.70 -3.21
CA SER A 154 4.12 11.96 -4.39
C SER A 154 2.65 12.10 -3.99
N ILE A 155 1.84 12.72 -4.85
CA ILE A 155 0.38 12.78 -4.65
C ILE A 155 -0.27 11.40 -4.64
N SER A 156 0.29 10.44 -5.38
CA SER A 156 -0.09 9.02 -5.34
C SER A 156 0.29 8.30 -4.04
N ARG A 157 0.88 8.97 -3.04
CA ARG A 157 0.98 8.48 -1.64
C ARG A 157 -0.17 8.98 -0.76
N LEU A 158 -0.82 10.07 -1.15
CA LEU A 158 -2.00 10.66 -0.48
C LEU A 158 -3.32 10.12 -1.06
N VAL A 159 -3.44 10.05 -2.40
CA VAL A 159 -4.65 9.60 -3.13
C VAL A 159 -4.40 8.23 -3.75
N ARG A 160 -5.32 7.25 -3.55
CA ARG A 160 -5.19 5.87 -4.06
C ARG A 160 -6.32 5.36 -4.95
N SER A 161 -7.37 6.15 -5.22
CA SER A 161 -8.44 5.87 -6.20
C SER A 161 -9.20 7.15 -6.55
N VAL A 162 -10.03 7.14 -7.62
CA VAL A 162 -10.89 8.30 -7.94
C VAL A 162 -11.94 8.56 -6.84
N ALA A 163 -12.41 7.51 -6.16
CA ALA A 163 -13.35 7.63 -5.04
C ALA A 163 -12.73 8.37 -3.84
N GLU A 164 -11.50 8.01 -3.45
CA GLU A 164 -10.77 8.68 -2.36
C GLU A 164 -10.36 10.13 -2.69
N GLY A 165 -10.16 10.45 -3.98
CA GLY A 165 -9.71 11.79 -4.40
C GLY A 165 -10.60 12.91 -3.87
N GLY A 166 -11.93 12.75 -3.95
CA GLY A 166 -12.88 13.72 -3.41
C GLY A 166 -12.82 13.88 -1.89
N LEU A 167 -12.59 12.79 -1.15
CA LEU A 167 -12.44 12.80 0.31
C LEU A 167 -11.16 13.57 0.71
N VAL A 168 -10.04 13.24 0.07
CA VAL A 168 -8.73 13.87 0.33
C VAL A 168 -8.78 15.35 -0.04
N THR A 169 -9.30 15.73 -1.22
CA THR A 169 -9.42 17.13 -1.64
C THR A 169 -10.28 17.96 -0.68
N ASN A 170 -11.44 17.45 -0.25
CA ASN A 170 -12.33 18.12 0.71
C ASN A 170 -11.67 18.39 2.07
N VAL A 171 -10.79 17.49 2.53
CA VAL A 171 -10.06 17.62 3.80
C VAL A 171 -8.85 18.54 3.66
N VAL A 172 -8.06 18.36 2.60
CA VAL A 172 -6.91 19.21 2.26
C VAL A 172 -7.33 20.67 2.15
N SER A 173 -8.38 20.99 1.39
CA SER A 173 -8.84 22.38 1.18
C SER A 173 -9.43 23.08 2.42
N LYS A 174 -9.52 22.40 3.57
CA LYS A 174 -10.10 22.93 4.81
C LYS A 174 -9.14 23.01 5.98
N PHE A 175 -8.15 22.13 6.02
CA PHE A 175 -7.27 21.96 7.18
C PHE A 175 -5.78 22.18 6.86
N VAL A 176 -5.43 22.32 5.57
CA VAL A 176 -4.05 22.38 5.07
C VAL A 176 -3.84 23.65 4.26
N ASP A 177 -2.81 24.44 4.60
CA ASP A 177 -2.51 25.70 3.92
C ASP A 177 -1.59 25.48 2.71
N GLN A 178 -0.75 24.46 2.76
CA GLN A 178 0.19 24.10 1.68
C GLN A 178 0.44 22.59 1.55
N LEU A 179 0.67 22.13 0.32
CA LEU A 179 1.14 20.78 0.02
C LEU A 179 2.55 20.80 -0.56
N TRP A 180 3.45 19.99 -0.02
CA TRP A 180 4.78 19.74 -0.57
C TRP A 180 4.86 18.34 -1.18
N LEU A 181 5.14 18.25 -2.48
CA LEU A 181 5.19 17.00 -3.22
C LEU A 181 6.57 16.73 -3.82
N GLY A 182 7.06 15.51 -3.64
CA GLY A 182 8.25 14.97 -4.30
C GLY A 182 9.59 15.62 -3.96
N GLY A 183 9.62 16.46 -2.92
CA GLY A 183 10.78 17.26 -2.51
C GLY A 183 10.87 18.63 -3.18
N PHE A 184 10.09 18.93 -4.24
CA PHE A 184 10.33 20.10 -5.10
C PHE A 184 9.08 20.91 -5.50
N HIS A 185 7.88 20.38 -5.32
CA HIS A 185 6.64 21.06 -5.75
C HIS A 185 5.84 21.54 -4.53
N LEU A 186 5.81 22.85 -4.31
CA LEU A 186 4.94 23.49 -3.34
C LEU A 186 3.62 23.91 -4.01
N ILE A 187 2.49 23.67 -3.35
CA ILE A 187 1.15 24.06 -3.78
C ILE A 187 0.50 24.86 -2.65
N GLU A 188 0.17 26.12 -2.89
CA GLU A 188 -0.48 27.02 -1.93
C GLU A 188 -2.01 26.86 -1.99
N LEU A 189 -2.61 26.37 -0.89
CA LEU A 189 -4.04 26.07 -0.77
C LEU A 189 -4.81 27.15 0.00
N ALA A 190 -4.09 27.98 0.75
CA ALA A 190 -4.54 29.19 1.43
C ALA A 190 -3.83 30.44 0.87
N GLY A 191 -4.31 31.64 1.24
CA GLY A 191 -3.76 32.91 0.77
C GLY A 191 -4.16 33.28 -0.67
N PRO A 192 -3.49 34.25 -1.32
CA PRO A 192 -3.90 34.78 -2.63
C PRO A 192 -3.93 33.73 -3.75
N SER A 193 -3.02 32.74 -3.69
CA SER A 193 -2.89 31.66 -4.67
C SER A 193 -3.89 30.51 -4.48
N ALA A 194 -4.67 30.51 -3.40
CA ALA A 194 -5.49 29.38 -2.93
C ALA A 194 -6.34 28.74 -4.03
N GLN A 195 -7.06 29.54 -4.82
CA GLN A 195 -7.93 29.04 -5.89
C GLN A 195 -7.14 28.25 -6.95
N TRP A 196 -5.95 28.74 -7.33
CA TRP A 196 -5.09 28.06 -8.30
C TRP A 196 -4.50 26.78 -7.71
N GLY A 197 -3.99 26.81 -6.47
CA GLY A 197 -3.43 25.61 -5.84
C GLY A 197 -4.48 24.52 -5.57
N GLN A 198 -5.70 24.89 -5.18
CA GLN A 198 -6.82 23.95 -5.04
C GLN A 198 -7.24 23.35 -6.39
N GLN A 199 -7.28 24.14 -7.45
CA GLN A 199 -7.53 23.67 -8.81
C GLN A 199 -6.42 22.71 -9.30
N ALA A 200 -5.15 23.10 -9.14
CA ALA A 200 -3.99 22.30 -9.53
C ALA A 200 -3.93 20.98 -8.74
N PHE A 201 -4.16 21.01 -7.43
CA PHE A 201 -4.23 19.81 -6.59
C PHE A 201 -5.36 18.88 -7.03
N THR A 202 -6.56 19.42 -7.31
CA THR A 202 -7.71 18.63 -7.77
C THR A 202 -7.42 17.93 -9.11
N GLN A 203 -6.76 18.62 -10.05
CA GLN A 203 -6.34 18.05 -11.33
C GLN A 203 -5.28 16.94 -11.15
N MET A 204 -4.24 17.20 -10.34
CA MET A 204 -3.19 16.20 -10.07
C MET A 204 -3.72 14.98 -9.31
N ALA A 205 -4.64 15.18 -8.35
CA ALA A 205 -5.30 14.11 -7.60
C ALA A 205 -6.11 13.22 -8.55
N SER A 206 -6.92 13.83 -9.42
CA SER A 206 -7.71 13.14 -10.43
C SER A 206 -6.84 12.37 -11.43
N GLY A 207 -5.73 12.96 -11.87
CA GLY A 207 -4.77 12.33 -12.78
C GLY A 207 -4.06 11.11 -12.18
N ALA A 208 -3.52 11.24 -10.97
CA ALA A 208 -2.84 10.16 -10.26
C ALA A 208 -3.79 9.02 -9.86
N ALA A 209 -5.04 9.35 -9.53
CA ALA A 209 -6.10 8.38 -9.34
C ALA A 209 -6.42 7.62 -10.63
N ALA A 210 -6.66 8.33 -11.74
CA ALA A 210 -6.98 7.73 -13.03
C ALA A 210 -5.84 6.86 -13.60
N GLU A 211 -4.58 7.28 -13.46
CA GLU A 211 -3.41 6.46 -13.82
C GLU A 211 -3.41 5.14 -13.04
N ARG A 212 -3.62 5.22 -11.72
CA ARG A 212 -3.62 4.07 -10.83
C ARG A 212 -4.77 3.10 -11.11
N ASP A 213 -5.98 3.62 -11.30
CA ASP A 213 -7.17 2.83 -11.60
C ASP A 213 -7.05 2.19 -13.00
N ALA A 214 -6.37 2.86 -13.95
CA ALA A 214 -5.99 2.27 -15.25
C ALA A 214 -4.92 1.16 -15.13
N ILE A 215 -3.94 1.28 -14.23
CA ILE A 215 -2.96 0.21 -13.95
C ILE A 215 -3.64 -1.02 -13.35
N VAL A 216 -4.56 -0.84 -12.39
CA VAL A 216 -5.36 -1.93 -11.81
C VAL A 216 -6.22 -2.58 -12.90
N THR A 217 -6.97 -1.77 -13.65
CA THR A 217 -7.83 -2.22 -14.78
C THR A 217 -7.05 -3.02 -15.82
N ARG A 218 -5.89 -2.52 -16.28
CA ARG A 218 -5.01 -3.20 -17.25
C ARG A 218 -4.48 -4.51 -16.69
N THR A 219 -4.13 -4.54 -15.40
CA THR A 219 -3.65 -5.75 -14.71
C THR A 219 -4.73 -6.82 -14.62
N VAL A 220 -5.94 -6.45 -14.19
CA VAL A 220 -7.09 -7.35 -14.10
C VAL A 220 -7.50 -7.86 -15.48
N THR A 221 -7.70 -6.95 -16.45
CA THR A 221 -7.96 -7.26 -17.87
C THR A 221 -6.94 -8.24 -18.44
N GLY A 222 -5.65 -7.99 -18.24
CA GLY A 222 -4.57 -8.85 -18.73
C GLY A 222 -4.54 -10.25 -18.09
N ARG A 223 -4.98 -10.38 -16.83
CA ARG A 223 -5.11 -11.70 -16.18
C ARG A 223 -6.38 -12.43 -16.61
N VAL A 224 -7.52 -11.74 -16.74
CA VAL A 224 -8.78 -12.32 -17.25
C VAL A 224 -8.61 -12.81 -18.68
N GLY A 225 -7.97 -12.02 -19.55
CA GLY A 225 -7.67 -12.42 -20.93
C GLY A 225 -6.75 -13.64 -21.02
N ARG A 226 -5.76 -13.77 -20.12
CA ARG A 226 -4.95 -15.01 -19.99
C ARG A 226 -5.80 -16.20 -19.59
N ALA A 227 -6.59 -16.06 -18.51
CA ALA A 227 -7.43 -17.15 -17.98
C ALA A 227 -8.40 -17.69 -19.05
N ARG A 228 -9.09 -16.80 -19.77
CA ARG A 228 -10.00 -17.19 -20.87
C ARG A 228 -9.27 -17.81 -22.07
N GLY A 229 -7.98 -17.52 -22.25
CA GLY A 229 -7.12 -18.13 -23.26
C GLY A 229 -6.47 -19.45 -22.82
N GLY A 230 -6.88 -20.05 -21.69
CA GLY A 230 -6.26 -21.26 -21.13
C GLY A 230 -4.85 -21.05 -20.54
N LEU A 231 -4.43 -19.80 -20.36
CA LEU A 231 -3.09 -19.45 -19.87
C LEU A 231 -3.14 -19.16 -18.37
N TRP A 232 -2.14 -19.62 -17.62
CA TRP A 232 -2.03 -19.38 -16.19
C TRP A 232 -1.90 -17.87 -15.90
N PRO A 233 -2.89 -17.26 -15.23
CA PRO A 233 -3.06 -15.81 -15.24
C PRO A 233 -1.93 -15.06 -14.51
N TYR A 234 -1.41 -15.65 -13.43
CA TYR A 234 -0.37 -15.04 -12.59
C TYR A 234 1.05 -15.15 -13.18
N GLY A 235 1.31 -16.09 -14.09
CA GLY A 235 2.67 -16.42 -14.54
C GLY A 235 3.55 -17.07 -13.46
N LYS A 236 4.84 -17.26 -13.74
CA LYS A 236 5.77 -18.07 -12.93
C LYS A 236 5.98 -17.62 -11.48
N GLY A 237 5.70 -16.35 -11.14
CA GLY A 237 5.91 -15.80 -9.80
C GLY A 237 4.94 -16.33 -8.73
N ASN A 238 3.76 -16.82 -9.14
CA ASN A 238 2.79 -17.43 -8.24
C ASN A 238 2.27 -18.72 -8.87
N VAL A 239 2.72 -19.87 -8.34
CA VAL A 239 2.33 -21.22 -8.79
C VAL A 239 2.06 -22.04 -7.53
N PRO A 240 0.94 -22.77 -7.43
CA PRO A 240 0.64 -23.61 -6.27
C PRO A 240 1.69 -24.69 -6.02
N PHE A 241 1.73 -25.22 -4.79
CA PHE A 241 2.51 -26.43 -4.50
C PHE A 241 2.03 -27.59 -5.38
N GLY A 242 2.91 -28.55 -5.70
CA GLY A 242 2.58 -29.65 -6.62
C GLY A 242 2.52 -29.30 -8.11
N TYR A 243 2.64 -28.01 -8.50
CA TYR A 243 2.65 -27.57 -9.89
C TYR A 243 3.95 -26.84 -10.28
N ALA A 244 4.29 -26.94 -11.56
CA ALA A 244 5.27 -26.09 -12.23
C ALA A 244 4.59 -25.25 -13.33
N PHE A 245 5.20 -24.14 -13.71
CA PHE A 245 4.74 -23.28 -14.81
C PHE A 245 5.57 -23.56 -16.07
N GLU A 246 4.93 -23.97 -17.15
CA GLU A 246 5.60 -24.17 -18.43
C GLU A 246 5.70 -22.85 -19.18
N GLU A 247 6.92 -22.31 -19.40
CA GLU A 247 7.06 -20.99 -20.02
C GLU A 247 6.59 -20.92 -21.49
N ARG A 248 6.55 -22.06 -22.20
CA ARG A 248 6.11 -22.16 -23.61
C ARG A 248 4.59 -22.07 -23.73
N ALA A 249 3.86 -23.01 -23.13
CA ALA A 249 2.39 -23.02 -23.13
C ALA A 249 1.78 -21.98 -22.16
N ARG A 250 2.59 -21.46 -21.23
CA ARG A 250 2.19 -20.53 -20.15
C ARG A 250 1.07 -21.08 -19.25
N CYS A 251 0.94 -22.39 -19.15
CA CYS A 251 -0.01 -23.10 -18.30
C CYS A 251 0.66 -23.64 -17.02
N LEU A 252 -0.11 -24.37 -16.20
CA LEU A 252 0.43 -25.18 -15.12
C LEU A 252 0.50 -26.65 -15.52
N VAL A 253 1.58 -27.33 -15.11
CA VAL A 253 1.77 -28.77 -15.27
C VAL A 253 1.99 -29.45 -13.91
N PRO A 254 1.28 -30.54 -13.57
CA PRO A 254 1.46 -31.26 -12.31
C PRO A 254 2.85 -31.89 -12.19
N VAL A 255 3.53 -31.65 -11.06
CA VAL A 255 4.81 -32.28 -10.72
C VAL A 255 4.52 -33.65 -10.10
N VAL A 256 4.62 -34.71 -10.90
CA VAL A 256 4.24 -36.08 -10.51
C VAL A 256 4.88 -36.54 -9.19
N GLY A 257 6.16 -36.22 -8.98
CA GLY A 257 6.89 -36.57 -7.74
C GLY A 257 6.44 -35.85 -6.46
N LEU A 258 5.52 -34.87 -6.54
CA LEU A 258 4.94 -34.18 -5.38
C LEU A 258 3.52 -34.66 -5.03
N ARG A 259 2.94 -35.60 -5.79
CA ARG A 259 1.52 -36.01 -5.64
C ARG A 259 1.16 -36.49 -4.23
N GLU A 260 1.93 -37.40 -3.64
CA GLU A 260 1.63 -37.88 -2.29
C GLU A 260 1.79 -36.77 -1.24
N ARG A 261 2.78 -35.87 -1.37
CA ARG A 261 2.92 -34.71 -0.47
C ARG A 261 1.74 -33.73 -0.58
N VAL A 262 1.19 -33.54 -1.78
CA VAL A 262 -0.02 -32.73 -2.01
C VAL A 262 -1.25 -33.40 -1.40
N ARG A 263 -1.35 -34.73 -1.49
CA ARG A 263 -2.40 -35.54 -0.85
C ARG A 263 -2.32 -35.44 0.67
N GLU A 264 -1.14 -35.63 1.27
CA GLU A 264 -0.90 -35.49 2.71
C GLU A 264 -1.24 -34.08 3.19
N MET A 265 -0.80 -33.05 2.45
CA MET A 265 -1.16 -31.66 2.70
C MET A 265 -2.68 -31.45 2.68
N LEU A 266 -3.41 -32.03 1.72
CA LEU A 266 -4.87 -31.95 1.66
C LEU A 266 -5.55 -32.63 2.86
N PHE A 267 -5.04 -33.77 3.33
CA PHE A 267 -5.56 -34.41 4.55
C PHE A 267 -5.34 -33.55 5.80
N VAL A 268 -4.17 -32.90 5.93
CA VAL A 268 -3.87 -32.00 7.05
C VAL A 268 -4.68 -30.70 6.99
N LEU A 269 -4.91 -30.15 5.79
CA LEU A 269 -5.76 -28.96 5.57
C LEU A 269 -7.27 -29.26 5.72
N GLY A 270 -7.68 -30.53 5.61
CA GLY A 270 -9.07 -30.97 5.78
C GLY A 270 -9.50 -31.14 7.24
N ASP A 271 -8.57 -31.05 8.19
CA ASP A 271 -8.85 -31.09 9.63
C ASP A 271 -9.48 -29.76 10.08
N GLN A 272 -10.80 -29.75 10.27
CA GLN A 272 -11.59 -28.58 10.68
C GLN A 272 -11.60 -28.35 12.21
N ASP A 273 -11.18 -29.35 12.99
CA ASP A 273 -11.17 -29.30 14.46
C ASP A 273 -9.84 -28.73 14.99
N SER A 274 -8.75 -28.86 14.22
CA SER A 274 -7.43 -28.33 14.55
C SER A 274 -7.33 -26.81 14.39
N ALA A 275 -6.72 -26.15 15.39
CA ALA A 275 -6.37 -24.74 15.27
C ALA A 275 -5.33 -24.50 14.14
N PRO A 276 -5.37 -23.37 13.41
CA PRO A 276 -4.47 -23.14 12.27
C PRO A 276 -2.96 -23.19 12.56
N SER A 277 -2.53 -23.00 13.80
CA SER A 277 -1.15 -23.26 14.23
C SER A 277 -0.80 -24.75 14.14
N VAL A 278 -1.63 -25.61 14.73
CA VAL A 278 -1.48 -27.08 14.73
C VAL A 278 -1.51 -27.64 13.30
N ILE A 279 -2.34 -27.07 12.43
CA ILE A 279 -2.34 -27.39 10.99
C ILE A 279 -0.97 -27.05 10.37
N ILE A 280 -0.40 -25.87 10.65
CA ILE A 280 0.91 -25.47 10.12
C ILE A 280 2.06 -26.31 10.67
N ASP A 281 2.04 -26.67 11.95
CA ASP A 281 3.02 -27.56 12.57
C ASP A 281 2.99 -28.95 11.92
N ARG A 282 1.80 -29.47 11.60
CA ARG A 282 1.61 -30.73 10.86
C ARG A 282 1.99 -30.63 9.37
N LEU A 283 1.94 -29.44 8.77
CA LEU A 283 2.38 -29.22 7.38
C LEU A 283 3.90 -29.00 7.25
N ALA A 284 4.60 -28.62 8.32
CA ALA A 284 6.03 -28.34 8.29
C ALA A 284 6.91 -29.53 7.80
N PRO A 285 6.63 -30.80 8.18
CA PRO A 285 7.37 -31.97 7.67
C PRO A 285 7.23 -32.23 6.16
N LEU A 286 6.24 -31.65 5.48
CA LEU A 286 6.00 -31.85 4.05
C LEU A 286 6.92 -31.00 3.14
N GLU A 287 7.76 -30.15 3.74
CA GLU A 287 8.71 -29.23 3.10
C GLU A 287 8.06 -28.23 2.12
N ILE A 288 6.81 -27.83 2.37
CA ILE A 288 6.07 -26.92 1.49
C ILE A 288 6.74 -25.53 1.47
N PRO A 289 7.23 -25.04 0.32
CA PRO A 289 8.08 -23.86 0.27
C PRO A 289 7.30 -22.55 0.46
N ASN A 290 7.72 -21.73 1.42
CA ASN A 290 7.10 -20.44 1.74
C ASN A 290 7.43 -19.34 0.72
N ARG A 291 6.78 -19.38 -0.46
CA ARG A 291 7.09 -18.50 -1.62
C ARG A 291 6.93 -16.98 -1.40
N ARG A 292 6.38 -16.50 -0.29
CA ARG A 292 6.33 -15.05 0.01
C ARG A 292 7.66 -14.47 0.54
N LEU A 293 8.52 -15.29 1.16
CA LEU A 293 9.83 -14.85 1.66
C LEU A 293 10.91 -14.97 0.56
N GLY A 294 10.55 -14.57 -0.66
CA GLY A 294 11.28 -14.85 -1.90
C GLY A 294 12.54 -14.01 -2.15
N ASN A 295 13.35 -13.75 -1.13
CA ASN A 295 14.69 -13.18 -1.29
C ASN A 295 15.68 -14.31 -1.66
N PRO A 296 16.30 -14.31 -2.86
CA PRO A 296 17.23 -15.35 -3.26
C PRO A 296 18.56 -15.21 -2.49
N GLY A 297 18.69 -15.91 -1.37
CA GLY A 297 19.92 -15.92 -0.57
C GLY A 297 19.78 -16.38 0.89
N MET A 298 18.58 -16.37 1.47
CA MET A 298 18.37 -16.88 2.84
C MET A 298 17.82 -18.31 2.86
N LEU A 299 18.31 -19.09 3.83
CA LEU A 299 18.09 -20.53 3.95
C LEU A 299 16.70 -20.88 4.52
N ALA A 300 16.08 -21.92 3.95
CA ALA A 300 15.08 -22.80 4.57
C ALA A 300 13.88 -22.14 5.29
N TYR A 301 13.04 -21.38 4.57
CA TYR A 301 11.76 -20.90 5.10
C TYR A 301 10.66 -21.97 5.10
N SER A 302 10.58 -22.74 6.19
CA SER A 302 9.41 -23.57 6.55
C SER A 302 8.13 -22.73 6.69
N LEU A 303 6.96 -23.36 6.53
CA LEU A 303 5.66 -22.72 6.83
C LEU A 303 5.54 -22.30 8.30
N ALA A 304 6.22 -23.00 9.23
CA ALA A 304 6.23 -22.67 10.65
C ALA A 304 6.83 -21.29 10.97
N ALA A 305 7.64 -20.71 10.07
CA ALA A 305 8.22 -19.38 10.23
C ALA A 305 7.24 -18.21 9.87
N ARG A 306 5.92 -18.45 9.88
CA ARG A 306 4.89 -17.46 9.51
C ARG A 306 4.21 -16.86 10.75
N VAL A 307 4.31 -15.55 10.89
CA VAL A 307 3.67 -14.73 11.95
C VAL A 307 2.14 -14.87 12.00
N ASN A 308 1.48 -15.32 10.92
CA ASN A 308 0.04 -15.56 10.87
C ASN A 308 -0.27 -16.94 10.24
N PRO A 309 -0.46 -18.00 11.05
CA PRO A 309 -0.79 -19.34 10.56
C PRO A 309 -2.10 -19.41 9.78
N ARG A 310 -3.16 -18.73 10.24
CA ARG A 310 -4.49 -18.74 9.60
C ARG A 310 -4.41 -18.25 8.14
N SER A 311 -3.74 -17.13 7.91
CA SER A 311 -3.55 -16.60 6.55
C SER A 311 -2.77 -17.56 5.63
N VAL A 312 -1.94 -18.46 6.16
CA VAL A 312 -1.30 -19.52 5.37
C VAL A 312 -2.30 -20.62 5.01
N VAL A 313 -3.07 -21.11 5.98
CA VAL A 313 -4.10 -22.15 5.78
C VAL A 313 -5.15 -21.67 4.77
N ASP A 314 -5.69 -20.45 4.95
CA ASP A 314 -6.62 -19.82 4.01
C ASP A 314 -6.01 -19.72 2.59
N SER A 315 -4.72 -19.34 2.49
CA SER A 315 -3.99 -19.24 1.22
C SER A 315 -3.69 -20.59 0.55
N LEU A 316 -3.71 -21.70 1.28
CA LEU A 316 -3.55 -23.04 0.74
C LEU A 316 -4.90 -23.62 0.33
N LEU A 317 -5.92 -23.50 1.18
CA LEU A 317 -7.30 -23.91 0.87
C LEU A 317 -7.84 -23.22 -0.40
N GLY A 318 -7.44 -21.98 -0.68
CA GLY A 318 -7.76 -21.27 -1.93
C GLY A 318 -7.29 -21.96 -3.24
N TRP A 319 -6.44 -23.00 -3.17
CA TRP A 319 -6.05 -23.83 -4.32
C TRP A 319 -6.57 -25.28 -4.23
N ALA A 320 -7.37 -25.63 -3.23
CA ALA A 320 -7.79 -27.01 -2.98
C ALA A 320 -8.58 -27.63 -4.16
N SER A 321 -9.44 -26.84 -4.80
CA SER A 321 -10.15 -27.24 -6.03
C SER A 321 -9.20 -27.67 -7.14
N LEU A 322 -8.10 -26.93 -7.35
CA LEU A 322 -7.09 -27.24 -8.37
C LEU A 322 -6.42 -28.59 -8.09
N TRP A 323 -6.01 -28.85 -6.84
CA TRP A 323 -5.38 -30.12 -6.46
C TRP A 323 -6.32 -31.33 -6.53
N VAL A 324 -7.61 -31.14 -6.24
CA VAL A 324 -8.61 -32.23 -6.20
C VAL A 324 -9.20 -32.52 -7.58
N THR A 325 -9.45 -31.50 -8.41
CA THR A 325 -10.22 -31.63 -9.66
C THR A 325 -9.41 -31.32 -10.93
N GLY A 326 -8.21 -30.75 -10.79
CA GLY A 326 -7.47 -30.10 -11.88
C GLY A 326 -7.99 -28.70 -12.23
N GLN A 327 -9.19 -28.33 -11.78
CA GLN A 327 -9.89 -27.09 -12.15
C GLN A 327 -9.88 -26.06 -11.03
N LEU A 328 -9.89 -24.78 -11.40
CA LEU A 328 -9.99 -23.66 -10.46
C LEU A 328 -10.99 -22.64 -10.98
N LEU A 329 -12.12 -22.46 -10.26
CA LEU A 329 -12.96 -21.29 -10.47
C LEU A 329 -12.20 -20.06 -9.98
N TYR A 330 -11.72 -19.26 -10.92
CA TYR A 330 -10.88 -18.11 -10.63
C TYR A 330 -11.70 -16.83 -10.66
N THR A 331 -11.78 -16.15 -9.52
CA THR A 331 -12.59 -14.94 -9.32
C THR A 331 -11.75 -13.67 -9.24
N PHE A 332 -12.35 -12.55 -9.62
CA PHE A 332 -11.80 -11.20 -9.46
C PHE A 332 -12.90 -10.22 -9.10
N ALA A 333 -12.69 -9.35 -8.12
CA ALA A 333 -13.48 -8.13 -8.01
C ALA A 333 -13.43 -7.33 -9.32
N CYS A 334 -14.59 -6.91 -9.82
CA CYS A 334 -14.69 -6.09 -11.03
C CYS A 334 -14.25 -4.66 -10.72
N PRO A 335 -13.39 -4.03 -11.56
CA PRO A 335 -13.05 -2.61 -11.39
C PRO A 335 -14.20 -1.67 -11.78
N TYR A 336 -15.29 -2.17 -12.37
CA TYR A 336 -16.41 -1.38 -12.88
C TYR A 336 -17.73 -1.87 -12.29
N ARG A 337 -18.54 -0.94 -11.76
CA ARG A 337 -19.89 -1.24 -11.27
C ARG A 337 -20.90 -1.28 -12.41
N GLY A 338 -21.82 -2.25 -12.39
CA GLY A 338 -22.97 -2.33 -13.29
C GLY A 338 -22.70 -2.88 -14.70
N ILE A 339 -21.47 -3.30 -15.02
CA ILE A 339 -21.20 -4.07 -16.25
C ILE A 339 -21.52 -5.55 -16.02
N LYS A 340 -22.04 -6.22 -17.05
CA LYS A 340 -22.43 -7.65 -16.98
C LYS A 340 -21.31 -8.60 -17.41
N GLU A 341 -20.29 -8.08 -18.07
CA GLU A 341 -19.20 -8.83 -18.69
C GLU A 341 -17.96 -7.93 -18.80
N LEU A 342 -16.76 -8.48 -18.58
CA LEU A 342 -15.51 -7.80 -18.92
C LEU A 342 -14.57 -8.76 -19.68
N ASN A 343 -14.18 -8.38 -20.89
CA ASN A 343 -13.38 -9.21 -21.81
C ASN A 343 -13.95 -10.63 -22.04
N GLY A 344 -15.28 -10.81 -22.06
CA GLY A 344 -15.91 -12.13 -22.20
C GLY A 344 -15.95 -12.99 -20.94
N ALA A 345 -15.54 -12.47 -19.77
CA ALA A 345 -15.82 -13.10 -18.47
C ALA A 345 -17.11 -12.49 -17.89
N PRO A 346 -18.11 -13.31 -17.49
CA PRO A 346 -19.34 -12.81 -16.89
C PRO A 346 -19.04 -12.20 -15.52
N VAL A 347 -19.76 -11.13 -15.17
CA VAL A 347 -19.71 -10.47 -13.86
C VAL A 347 -20.94 -10.86 -13.04
N VAL A 348 -20.71 -11.51 -11.90
CA VAL A 348 -21.73 -11.95 -10.95
C VAL A 348 -21.82 -10.92 -9.82
N THR A 349 -22.99 -10.31 -9.62
CA THR A 349 -23.24 -9.35 -8.53
C THR A 349 -24.14 -9.95 -7.47
N HIS A 350 -23.92 -9.58 -6.20
CA HIS A 350 -24.78 -9.98 -5.09
C HIS A 350 -26.06 -9.12 -5.09
N PRO A 351 -27.27 -9.70 -5.23
CA PRO A 351 -28.50 -8.94 -5.47
C PRO A 351 -28.82 -7.93 -4.35
N ASP A 352 -28.59 -8.31 -3.10
CA ASP A 352 -28.88 -7.48 -1.92
C ASP A 352 -27.84 -6.38 -1.66
N LYS A 353 -26.78 -6.27 -2.47
CA LYS A 353 -25.71 -5.29 -2.31
C LYS A 353 -25.72 -4.29 -3.49
N PRO A 354 -26.51 -3.21 -3.44
CA PRO A 354 -26.64 -2.29 -4.58
C PRO A 354 -25.32 -1.60 -4.98
N HIS A 355 -24.33 -1.55 -4.07
CA HIS A 355 -22.99 -0.98 -4.31
C HIS A 355 -21.95 -1.99 -4.79
N ASP A 356 -22.30 -3.28 -4.87
CA ASP A 356 -21.39 -4.32 -5.34
C ASP A 356 -20.92 -4.03 -6.79
N ARG A 357 -19.61 -4.16 -6.99
CA ARG A 357 -18.99 -4.09 -8.32
C ARG A 357 -19.13 -5.44 -9.05
N GLY A 358 -19.34 -6.52 -8.31
CA GLY A 358 -19.47 -7.89 -8.77
C GLY A 358 -18.12 -8.58 -8.97
N GLU A 359 -18.16 -9.90 -9.12
CA GLU A 359 -16.99 -10.72 -9.42
C GLU A 359 -17.00 -11.22 -10.86
N MET A 360 -15.90 -11.03 -11.59
CA MET A 360 -15.64 -11.76 -12.82
C MET A 360 -15.23 -13.19 -12.48
N GLN A 361 -15.88 -14.18 -13.09
CA GLN A 361 -15.61 -15.59 -12.83
C GLN A 361 -15.14 -16.31 -14.11
N VAL A 362 -14.00 -17.01 -14.04
CA VAL A 362 -13.43 -17.79 -15.14
C VAL A 362 -12.99 -19.16 -14.62
N LEU A 363 -13.53 -20.24 -15.18
CA LEU A 363 -13.05 -21.59 -14.87
C LEU A 363 -11.72 -21.85 -15.59
N LEU A 364 -10.67 -22.17 -14.83
CA LEU A 364 -9.42 -22.72 -15.32
C LEU A 364 -9.48 -24.25 -15.27
N THR A 365 -8.80 -24.91 -16.21
CA THR A 365 -8.77 -26.37 -16.43
C THR A 365 -7.38 -26.83 -16.83
#